data_AF-A0A7Y0L6J1-F1
#
_entry.id   AF-A0A7Y0L6J1-F1
#
_cell.length_a   1.000
_cell.length_b   1.000
_cell.length_c   1.000
_cell.angle_alpha   90.00
_cell.angle_beta   90.00
_cell.angle_gamma   90.00
#
_symmetry.space_group_name_H-M   'P 1'
#
loop_
_entity.id
_entity.type
_entity.pdbx_description
1 polymer ?
#
loop_
_entity_poly.entity_id
_entity_poly.type
_entity_poly.pdbx_seq_one_letter_code
_entity_poly.pdbx_strand_id
1 'polypeptide(L)'
;MAVAPKLAWRALTDARELRLWAADAADMELNSGGPVAIRGGVAPRGEILGDIQDVERDTRLAFVWAIDGHRTPVEWIVSSLPQGGWSNVVYTEVTVRQDLGPDDEDSDWTWRTLWSLWLRALRAWCERGETRIAVDSNQEGQVVIERIAIRASAAEIWPYLSEPERVKRWFHEELGPEIRRLEGQRITYQWPEPGMESEVTWSLVCTDENISEVVVQHALPKPSGFPYRVGWKDYLVELSYQGGRPRIAQTIHVDAPPERVWPYLSTREGMESWWSSITEFRPGLGGYVQMQEHGSIESGDIVEWEPNRRMAFLWREADHSLMVDAPLKITILLVPEDGGTRVILYDEGFERLPESILRGYQLGWAIGEELERLAKALA
;
A
#
# COMPACT_ATOMS: atom_id res chain seq x y z
N MET A 1 9.71 5.18 4.85
CA MET A 1 8.74 4.10 5.13
C MET A 1 9.19 3.32 6.36
N ALA A 2 8.28 2.84 7.19
CA ALA A 2 8.59 2.10 8.42
C ALA A 2 8.68 0.58 8.16
N VAL A 3 9.63 0.18 7.31
CA VAL A 3 9.90 -1.23 6.95
C VAL A 3 11.40 -1.47 6.85
N ALA A 4 11.83 -2.74 6.93
CA ALA A 4 13.22 -3.11 6.75
C ALA A 4 13.70 -2.89 5.29
N PRO A 5 14.96 -2.45 5.06
CA PRO A 5 15.49 -2.17 3.72
C PRO A 5 15.36 -3.35 2.75
N LYS A 6 15.58 -4.58 3.24
CA LYS A 6 15.47 -5.80 2.42
C LYS A 6 14.09 -6.00 1.80
N LEU A 7 13.02 -5.57 2.47
CA LEU A 7 11.67 -5.69 1.92
C LEU A 7 11.37 -4.63 0.90
N ALA A 8 11.77 -3.39 1.16
CA ALA A 8 11.65 -2.33 0.17
C ALA A 8 12.43 -2.75 -1.09
N TRP A 9 13.63 -3.30 -0.91
CA TRP A 9 14.41 -3.88 -2.00
C TRP A 9 13.68 -5.01 -2.72
N ARG A 10 13.15 -6.02 -2.00
CA ARG A 10 12.38 -7.12 -2.60
C ARG A 10 11.15 -6.62 -3.37
N ALA A 11 10.38 -5.69 -2.80
CA ALA A 11 9.22 -5.08 -3.43
C ALA A 11 9.55 -4.29 -4.70
N LEU A 12 10.74 -3.68 -4.74
CA LEU A 12 11.25 -2.96 -5.90
C LEU A 12 11.81 -3.89 -6.98
N THR A 13 12.39 -5.04 -6.59
CA THR A 13 13.26 -5.84 -7.46
C THR A 13 12.74 -7.23 -7.81
N ASP A 14 11.69 -7.71 -7.14
CA ASP A 14 10.99 -8.94 -7.49
C ASP A 14 9.86 -8.63 -8.49
N ALA A 15 9.93 -9.25 -9.66
CA ALA A 15 8.95 -9.03 -10.74
C ALA A 15 7.52 -9.47 -10.35
N ARG A 16 7.35 -10.43 -9.45
CA ARG A 16 6.03 -10.84 -8.95
C ARG A 16 5.46 -9.80 -8.00
N GLU A 17 6.28 -9.21 -7.12
CA GLU A 17 5.82 -8.13 -6.24
C GLU A 17 5.48 -6.85 -7.01
N LEU A 18 6.30 -6.45 -7.99
CA LEU A 18 5.99 -5.28 -8.82
C LEU A 18 4.62 -5.40 -9.52
N ARG A 19 4.20 -6.60 -9.92
CA ARG A 19 2.87 -6.83 -10.51
C ARG A 19 1.72 -6.64 -9.52
N LEU A 20 1.98 -6.73 -8.22
CA LEU A 20 0.95 -6.59 -7.18
C LEU A 20 0.65 -5.13 -6.86
N TRP A 21 1.64 -4.24 -6.97
CA TRP A 21 1.50 -2.85 -6.53
C TRP A 21 1.84 -1.80 -7.59
N ALA A 22 2.76 -2.06 -8.52
CA ALA A 22 3.26 -1.06 -9.47
C ALA A 22 2.64 -1.19 -10.87
N ALA A 23 2.47 -2.41 -11.38
CA ALA A 23 2.31 -2.65 -12.82
C ALA A 23 1.32 -3.78 -13.16
N ASP A 24 0.82 -3.82 -14.39
CA ASP A 24 0.00 -4.92 -14.93
C ASP A 24 0.89 -6.14 -15.22
N ALA A 25 2.09 -5.88 -15.72
CA ALA A 25 3.13 -6.88 -15.92
C ALA A 25 4.50 -6.26 -15.61
N ALA A 26 5.40 -7.04 -15.04
CA ALA A 26 6.79 -6.65 -14.84
C ALA A 26 7.70 -7.85 -15.16
N ASP A 27 8.85 -7.62 -15.78
CA ASP A 27 9.89 -8.63 -15.96
C ASP A 27 11.21 -8.01 -15.53
N MET A 28 11.98 -8.74 -14.72
CA MET A 28 13.24 -8.24 -14.19
C MET A 28 14.18 -9.38 -13.86
N GLU A 29 15.40 -9.30 -14.38
CA GLU A 29 16.48 -10.23 -14.08
C GLU A 29 17.64 -9.44 -13.46
N LEU A 30 17.87 -9.63 -12.16
CA LEU A 30 18.80 -8.82 -11.35
C LEU A 30 20.27 -9.15 -11.61
N ASN A 31 20.73 -8.90 -12.84
CA ASN A 31 22.12 -8.97 -13.26
C ASN A 31 22.41 -7.85 -14.27
N SER A 32 23.68 -7.43 -14.36
CA SER A 32 24.09 -6.46 -15.38
C SER A 32 23.72 -6.98 -16.79
N GLY A 33 23.10 -6.11 -17.60
CA GLY A 33 22.53 -6.44 -18.90
C GLY A 33 21.21 -7.20 -18.86
N GLY A 34 20.67 -7.54 -17.68
CA GLY A 34 19.37 -8.16 -17.53
C GLY A 34 18.24 -7.18 -17.89
N PRO A 35 17.12 -7.67 -18.45
CA PRO A 35 16.00 -6.81 -18.81
C PRO A 35 15.31 -6.22 -17.57
N VAL A 36 14.81 -4.99 -17.71
CA VAL A 36 13.81 -4.36 -16.83
C VAL A 36 12.66 -3.94 -17.72
N ALA A 37 11.53 -4.63 -17.62
CA ALA A 37 10.30 -4.28 -18.31
C ALA A 37 9.20 -4.02 -17.30
N ILE A 38 8.55 -2.86 -17.39
CA ILE A 38 7.37 -2.54 -16.59
C ILE A 38 6.27 -2.09 -17.53
N ARG A 39 5.08 -2.70 -17.40
CA ARG A 39 3.92 -2.45 -18.25
C ARG A 39 2.73 -2.07 -17.39
N GLY A 40 2.12 -0.92 -17.67
CA GLY A 40 1.04 -0.42 -16.83
C GLY A 40 0.16 0.66 -17.46
N GLY A 41 -0.97 0.95 -16.82
CA GLY A 41 -1.87 2.04 -17.21
C GLY A 41 -1.53 3.43 -16.62
N VAL A 42 -0.63 3.53 -15.64
CA VAL A 42 -0.41 4.77 -14.86
C VAL A 42 1.04 5.20 -14.83
N ALA A 43 1.92 4.44 -14.16
CA ALA A 43 3.32 4.80 -13.93
C ALA A 43 4.19 3.51 -13.92
N PRO A 44 4.79 3.13 -15.06
CA PRO A 44 4.68 3.80 -16.35
C PRO A 44 3.37 3.50 -17.09
N ARG A 45 2.94 4.45 -17.94
CA ARG A 45 1.88 4.23 -18.92
C ARG A 45 2.47 3.52 -20.14
N GLY A 46 1.81 2.47 -20.62
CA GLY A 46 2.29 1.65 -21.72
C GLY A 46 3.37 0.67 -21.27
N GLU A 47 4.29 0.37 -22.17
CA GLU A 47 5.43 -0.50 -21.91
C GLU A 47 6.70 0.33 -21.88
N ILE A 48 7.42 0.28 -20.75
CA ILE A 48 8.77 0.82 -20.67
C ILE A 48 9.74 -0.34 -20.51
N LEU A 49 10.65 -0.42 -21.48
CA LEU A 49 11.70 -1.42 -21.56
C LEU A 49 13.05 -0.79 -21.24
N GLY A 50 13.91 -1.58 -20.64
CA GLY A 50 15.22 -1.14 -20.24
C GLY A 50 16.14 -2.29 -19.89
N ASP A 51 17.37 -1.92 -19.53
CA ASP A 51 18.43 -2.86 -19.19
C ASP A 51 19.11 -2.41 -17.90
N ILE A 52 19.32 -3.34 -16.96
CA ILE A 52 20.11 -3.10 -15.75
C ILE A 52 21.54 -2.79 -16.15
N GLN A 53 22.05 -1.66 -15.69
CA GLN A 53 23.45 -1.29 -15.87
C GLN A 53 24.30 -1.83 -14.72
N ASP A 54 23.82 -1.64 -13.50
CA ASP A 54 24.55 -1.97 -12.28
C ASP A 54 23.59 -2.34 -11.14
N VAL A 55 24.02 -3.26 -10.28
CA VAL A 55 23.24 -3.73 -9.13
C VAL A 55 24.15 -3.96 -7.93
N GLU A 56 23.87 -3.21 -6.87
CA GLU A 56 24.40 -3.44 -5.53
C GLU A 56 23.26 -4.01 -4.69
N ARG A 57 23.37 -5.30 -4.36
CA ARG A 57 22.30 -6.04 -3.69
C ARG A 57 21.85 -5.36 -2.40
N ASP A 58 20.54 -5.26 -2.23
CA ASP A 58 19.85 -4.67 -1.08
C ASP A 58 20.01 -3.14 -0.90
N THR A 59 20.73 -2.45 -1.80
CA THR A 59 21.04 -1.00 -1.63
C THR A 59 20.82 -0.15 -2.86
N ARG A 60 21.17 -0.61 -4.07
CA ARG A 60 21.15 0.25 -5.25
C ARG A 60 20.94 -0.53 -6.54
N LEU A 61 20.00 -0.07 -7.37
CA LEU A 61 19.76 -0.59 -8.71
C LEU A 61 19.83 0.57 -9.71
N ALA A 62 20.72 0.47 -10.70
CA ALA A 62 20.80 1.43 -11.80
C ALA A 62 20.45 0.74 -13.11
N PHE A 63 19.52 1.33 -13.86
CA PHE A 63 19.07 0.82 -15.16
C PHE A 63 18.79 1.97 -16.11
N VAL A 64 18.57 1.66 -17.37
CA VAL A 64 18.22 2.65 -18.39
C VAL A 64 16.90 2.28 -19.01
N TRP A 65 15.93 3.20 -19.00
CA TRP A 65 14.65 3.06 -19.67
C TRP A 65 14.64 3.71 -21.04
N ALA A 66 13.88 3.15 -21.97
CA ALA A 66 13.52 3.79 -23.24
C ALA A 66 12.18 4.51 -23.09
N ILE A 67 12.22 5.84 -23.01
CA ILE A 67 11.05 6.72 -22.84
C ILE A 67 10.97 7.61 -24.06
N ASP A 68 9.88 7.53 -24.83
CA ASP A 68 9.69 8.31 -26.06
C ASP A 68 10.90 8.27 -27.01
N GLY A 69 11.54 7.10 -27.12
CA GLY A 69 12.72 6.87 -27.94
C GLY A 69 14.06 7.33 -27.34
N HIS A 70 14.04 7.96 -26.16
CA HIS A 70 15.24 8.39 -25.44
C HIS A 70 15.64 7.39 -24.37
N ARG A 71 16.95 7.16 -24.24
CA ARG A 71 17.51 6.32 -23.18
C ARG A 71 17.75 7.16 -21.93
N THR A 72 16.91 6.96 -20.93
CA THR A 72 16.88 7.73 -19.69
C THR A 72 17.46 6.87 -18.55
N PRO A 73 18.60 7.28 -17.95
CA PRO A 73 19.13 6.61 -16.76
C PRO A 73 18.18 6.80 -15.57
N VAL A 74 17.95 5.72 -14.84
CA VAL A 74 17.18 5.69 -13.60
C VAL A 74 17.96 4.93 -12.55
N GLU A 75 17.95 5.44 -11.32
CA GLU A 75 18.61 4.86 -10.18
C GLU A 75 17.63 4.77 -9.00
N TRP A 76 17.50 3.58 -8.44
CA TRP A 76 16.79 3.33 -7.19
C TRP A 76 17.80 3.06 -6.10
N ILE A 77 17.67 3.78 -4.99
CA ILE A 77 18.55 3.64 -3.82
C ILE A 77 17.67 3.34 -2.62
N VAL A 78 18.00 2.27 -1.90
CA VAL A 78 17.37 1.86 -0.65
C VAL A 78 18.37 2.06 0.47
N SER A 79 18.01 2.84 1.46
CA SER A 79 18.88 3.19 2.59
C SER A 79 18.14 3.03 3.92
N SER A 80 18.85 2.55 4.93
CA SER A 80 18.36 2.58 6.31
C SER A 80 18.55 3.98 6.87
N LEU A 81 17.49 4.58 7.42
CA LEU A 81 17.57 5.81 8.19
C LEU A 81 17.84 5.45 9.65
N PRO A 82 19.01 5.83 10.21
CA PRO A 82 19.29 5.62 11.63
C PRO A 82 18.37 6.50 12.48
N GLN A 83 17.79 5.95 13.54
CA GLN A 83 17.15 6.74 14.60
C GLN A 83 18.15 7.04 15.72
N GLY A 84 18.11 8.27 16.24
CA GLY A 84 18.62 8.57 17.57
C GLY A 84 17.52 8.35 18.60
N GLY A 85 17.57 7.26 19.37
CA GLY A 85 16.61 7.00 20.46
C GLY A 85 16.32 5.52 20.71
N TRP A 86 15.58 5.24 21.80
CA TRP A 86 15.26 3.91 22.34
C TRP A 86 14.26 3.08 21.48
N SER A 87 14.15 3.35 20.19
CA SER A 87 13.24 2.60 19.29
C SER A 87 14.06 1.68 18.38
N ASN A 88 13.72 0.38 18.35
CA ASN A 88 14.30 -0.60 17.42
C ASN A 88 13.68 -0.51 16.01
N VAL A 89 13.00 0.61 15.68
CA VAL A 89 12.27 0.76 14.42
C VAL A 89 13.26 1.15 13.32
N VAL A 90 13.40 0.27 12.33
CA VAL A 90 14.19 0.56 11.13
C VAL A 90 13.30 1.31 10.14
N TYR A 91 13.72 2.51 9.77
CA TYR A 91 13.10 3.26 8.69
C TYR A 91 13.90 3.06 7.41
N THR A 92 13.19 2.89 6.30
CA THR A 92 13.78 2.82 4.98
C THR A 92 13.45 4.07 4.19
N GLU A 93 14.49 4.70 3.66
CA GLU A 93 14.39 5.70 2.61
C GLU A 93 14.56 5.01 1.26
N VAL A 94 13.65 5.30 0.32
CA VAL A 94 13.79 4.91 -1.08
C VAL A 94 13.92 6.19 -1.88
N THR A 95 15.07 6.37 -2.53
CA THR A 95 15.33 7.51 -3.40
C THR A 95 15.28 7.03 -4.85
N VAL A 96 14.54 7.75 -5.68
CA VAL A 96 14.55 7.56 -7.13
C VAL A 96 15.26 8.76 -7.76
N ARG A 97 16.22 8.50 -8.63
CA ARG A 97 16.85 9.51 -9.47
C ARG A 97 16.58 9.18 -10.92
N GLN A 98 16.19 10.17 -11.69
CA GLN A 98 16.00 10.06 -13.12
C GLN A 98 16.56 11.33 -13.75
N ASP A 99 17.38 11.15 -14.78
CA ASP A 99 17.90 12.27 -15.58
C ASP A 99 17.17 12.29 -16.92
N LEU A 100 16.18 13.18 -17.04
CA LEU A 100 15.36 13.35 -18.24
C LEU A 100 16.09 14.11 -19.36
N GLY A 101 17.30 14.61 -19.11
CA GLY A 101 18.02 15.49 -20.04
C GLY A 101 17.51 16.94 -20.03
N PRO A 102 18.09 17.83 -20.86
CA PRO A 102 17.67 19.22 -20.95
C PRO A 102 16.36 19.36 -21.74
N ASP A 103 15.41 20.09 -21.14
CA ASP A 103 14.21 20.71 -21.72
C ASP A 103 12.93 19.86 -21.86
N ASP A 104 12.12 19.87 -20.79
CA ASP A 104 10.72 20.35 -20.77
C ASP A 104 10.24 20.43 -19.29
N GLU A 105 9.98 21.63 -18.77
CA GLU A 105 9.52 21.83 -17.37
C GLU A 105 8.23 21.04 -17.09
N ASP A 106 7.32 20.94 -18.07
CA ASP A 106 6.06 20.20 -17.94
C ASP A 106 6.30 18.68 -17.84
N SER A 107 7.31 18.18 -18.55
CA SER A 107 7.74 16.78 -18.48
C SER A 107 8.39 16.45 -17.13
N ASP A 108 9.21 17.35 -16.57
CA ASP A 108 9.80 17.15 -15.22
C ASP A 108 8.71 17.09 -14.14
N TRP A 109 7.72 17.99 -14.17
CA TRP A 109 6.57 17.93 -13.25
C TRP A 109 5.79 16.62 -13.36
N THR A 110 5.51 16.19 -14.59
CA THR A 110 4.78 14.94 -14.85
C THR A 110 5.51 13.73 -14.23
N TRP A 111 6.81 13.62 -14.47
CA TRP A 111 7.61 12.52 -13.90
C TRP A 111 7.73 12.59 -12.39
N ARG A 112 7.88 13.79 -11.80
CA ARG A 112 7.88 13.95 -10.34
C ARG A 112 6.56 13.49 -9.71
N THR A 113 5.43 13.85 -10.30
CA THR A 113 4.12 13.40 -9.82
C THR A 113 3.94 11.89 -9.97
N LEU A 114 4.38 11.31 -11.09
CA LEU A 114 4.35 9.85 -11.29
C LEU A 114 5.22 9.12 -10.27
N TRP A 115 6.45 9.59 -10.02
CA TRP A 115 7.32 9.00 -9.00
C TRP A 115 6.78 9.16 -7.58
N SER A 116 6.17 10.30 -7.25
CA SER A 116 5.49 10.48 -5.96
C SER A 116 4.41 9.44 -5.75
N LEU A 117 3.50 9.30 -6.72
CA LEU A 117 2.41 8.33 -6.64
C LEU A 117 2.96 6.89 -6.55
N TRP A 118 4.01 6.59 -7.32
CA TRP A 118 4.67 5.30 -7.32
C TRP A 118 5.33 4.97 -5.96
N LEU A 119 6.04 5.92 -5.35
CA LEU A 119 6.61 5.76 -4.02
C LEU A 119 5.54 5.65 -2.92
N ARG A 120 4.39 6.32 -3.07
CA ARG A 120 3.23 6.10 -2.19
C ARG A 120 2.62 4.71 -2.37
N ALA A 121 2.55 4.20 -3.60
CA ALA A 121 2.12 2.82 -3.87
C ALA A 121 3.07 1.80 -3.25
N LEU A 122 4.38 1.99 -3.40
CA LEU A 122 5.40 1.17 -2.75
C LEU A 122 5.25 1.19 -1.23
N ARG A 123 5.05 2.38 -0.64
CA ARG A 123 4.79 2.52 0.78
C ARG A 123 3.52 1.77 1.20
N ALA A 124 2.46 1.84 0.41
CA ALA A 124 1.17 1.21 0.71
C ALA A 124 1.30 -0.31 0.69
N TRP A 125 2.00 -0.82 -0.31
CA TRP A 125 2.36 -2.22 -0.40
C TRP A 125 3.21 -2.67 0.80
N CYS A 126 4.32 -1.99 1.08
CA CYS A 126 5.23 -2.42 2.13
C CYS A 126 4.69 -2.24 3.56
N GLU A 127 3.99 -1.13 3.85
CA GLU A 127 3.52 -0.83 5.21
C GLU A 127 2.14 -1.42 5.52
N ARG A 128 1.31 -1.67 4.48
CA ARG A 128 -0.10 -2.05 4.62
C ARG A 128 -0.52 -3.24 3.76
N GLY A 129 0.33 -3.75 2.87
CA GLY A 129 0.00 -4.77 1.87
C GLY A 129 -1.15 -4.36 0.96
N GLU A 130 -1.36 -3.06 0.77
CA GLU A 130 -2.36 -2.52 -0.14
C GLU A 130 -1.89 -2.75 -1.58
N THR A 131 -2.76 -3.35 -2.39
CA THR A 131 -2.48 -3.60 -3.81
C THR A 131 -2.53 -2.32 -4.62
N ARG A 132 -2.17 -2.44 -5.90
CA ARG A 132 -2.04 -1.38 -6.88
C ARG A 132 -3.08 -0.25 -6.79
N ILE A 133 -2.56 0.97 -6.79
CA ILE A 133 -3.35 2.21 -6.86
C ILE A 133 -3.91 2.34 -8.29
N ALA A 134 -5.21 2.12 -8.43
CA ALA A 134 -5.90 2.30 -9.71
C ALA A 134 -6.09 3.80 -10.01
N VAL A 135 -5.53 4.24 -11.14
CA VAL A 135 -5.78 5.55 -11.76
C VAL A 135 -5.96 5.30 -13.24
N ASP A 136 -6.88 6.02 -13.86
CA ASP A 136 -6.91 6.10 -15.31
C ASP A 136 -6.13 7.35 -15.72
N SER A 137 -4.93 7.17 -16.28
CA SER A 137 -4.11 8.32 -16.70
C SER A 137 -4.69 9.02 -17.94
N ASN A 138 -5.74 8.49 -18.58
CA ASN A 138 -6.43 9.17 -19.66
C ASN A 138 -7.30 10.30 -19.08
N GLN A 139 -7.04 11.53 -19.54
CA GLN A 139 -7.80 12.71 -19.17
C GLN A 139 -8.47 13.26 -20.43
N GLU A 140 -9.77 13.02 -20.56
CA GLU A 140 -10.59 13.60 -21.62
C GLU A 140 -11.61 14.57 -21.03
N GLY A 141 -11.69 15.76 -21.62
CA GLY A 141 -12.68 16.77 -21.26
C GLY A 141 -12.21 17.82 -20.25
N GLN A 142 -13.18 18.57 -19.74
CA GLN A 142 -13.00 19.71 -18.83
C GLN A 142 -13.28 19.38 -17.38
N VAL A 143 -13.57 18.12 -17.06
CA VAL A 143 -13.89 17.71 -15.68
C VAL A 143 -13.06 16.48 -15.35
N VAL A 144 -12.20 16.64 -14.35
CA VAL A 144 -11.35 15.58 -13.81
C VAL A 144 -11.98 15.08 -12.53
N ILE A 145 -12.21 13.77 -12.42
CA ILE A 145 -12.78 13.14 -11.21
C ILE A 145 -11.87 12.00 -10.78
N GLU A 146 -11.46 12.05 -9.52
CA GLU A 146 -10.75 10.98 -8.83
C GLU A 146 -11.40 10.66 -7.49
N ARG A 147 -11.21 9.42 -7.03
CA ARG A 147 -11.79 8.95 -5.77
C ARG A 147 -10.97 7.85 -5.10
N ILE A 148 -11.20 7.69 -3.80
CA ILE A 148 -10.68 6.57 -3.02
C ILE A 148 -11.66 6.20 -1.91
N ALA A 149 -11.76 4.90 -1.61
CA ALA A 149 -12.44 4.42 -0.42
C ALA A 149 -11.44 4.38 0.75
N ILE A 150 -11.81 4.97 1.87
CA ILE A 150 -10.99 5.02 3.09
C ILE A 150 -11.71 4.21 4.16
N ARG A 151 -10.99 3.29 4.83
CA ARG A 151 -11.48 2.52 5.99
C ARG A 151 -11.60 3.41 7.22
N ALA A 152 -12.55 4.32 7.21
CA ALA A 152 -12.94 5.14 8.34
C ALA A 152 -14.32 5.73 8.07
N SER A 153 -15.02 6.09 9.15
CA SER A 153 -16.28 6.82 9.05
C SER A 153 -16.05 8.23 8.51
N ALA A 154 -17.11 8.83 7.97
CA ALA A 154 -17.02 10.18 7.44
C ALA A 154 -16.64 11.20 8.55
N ALA A 155 -17.05 10.95 9.80
CA ALA A 155 -16.70 11.80 10.94
C ALA A 155 -15.20 11.74 11.30
N GLU A 156 -14.54 10.60 11.07
CA GLU A 156 -13.10 10.44 11.30
C GLU A 156 -12.27 11.12 10.20
N ILE A 157 -12.74 11.07 8.94
CA ILE A 157 -12.02 11.63 7.78
C ILE A 157 -12.21 13.15 7.67
N TRP A 158 -13.42 13.65 7.94
CA TRP A 158 -13.77 15.04 7.69
C TRP A 158 -12.80 16.08 8.30
N PRO A 159 -12.30 15.93 9.55
CA PRO A 159 -11.27 16.82 10.10
C PRO A 159 -10.04 16.99 9.22
N TYR A 160 -9.61 15.95 8.49
CA TYR A 160 -8.44 16.00 7.62
C TYR A 160 -8.69 16.76 6.31
N LEU A 161 -9.95 16.99 5.95
CA LEU A 161 -10.35 17.85 4.83
C LEU A 161 -10.64 19.29 5.29
N SER A 162 -11.26 19.45 6.46
CA SER A 162 -11.81 20.75 6.90
C SER A 162 -10.93 21.54 7.88
N GLU A 163 -10.13 20.90 8.72
CA GLU A 163 -9.32 21.59 9.75
C GLU A 163 -7.95 22.01 9.19
N PRO A 164 -7.61 23.31 9.16
CA PRO A 164 -6.37 23.79 8.54
C PRO A 164 -5.10 23.09 9.04
N GLU A 165 -5.00 22.84 10.34
CA GLU A 165 -3.83 22.20 10.95
C GLU A 165 -3.68 20.70 10.62
N ARG A 166 -4.77 20.04 10.22
CA ARG A 166 -4.72 18.66 9.71
C ARG A 166 -4.49 18.64 8.21
N VAL A 167 -5.12 19.54 7.47
CA VAL A 167 -4.95 19.68 6.00
C VAL A 167 -3.48 19.91 5.64
N LYS A 168 -2.79 20.82 6.33
CA LYS A 168 -1.36 21.12 6.11
C LYS A 168 -0.41 19.93 6.28
N ARG A 169 -0.86 18.83 6.92
CA ARG A 169 -0.03 17.64 7.13
C ARG A 169 0.14 16.80 5.87
N TRP A 170 -0.76 16.93 4.90
CA TRP A 170 -0.78 16.11 3.70
C TRP A 170 -1.03 16.89 2.41
N PHE A 171 -1.71 18.03 2.52
CA PHE A 171 -1.98 18.91 1.40
C PHE A 171 -1.03 20.11 1.48
N HIS A 172 -0.11 20.20 0.53
CA HIS A 172 0.97 21.19 0.56
C HIS A 172 0.62 22.50 -0.15
N GLU A 173 -0.54 22.57 -0.82
CA GLU A 173 -1.03 23.81 -1.41
C GLU A 173 -1.65 24.73 -0.35
N GLU A 174 -1.32 26.02 -0.41
CA GLU A 174 -1.89 27.03 0.46
C GLU A 174 -3.33 27.38 0.06
N LEU A 175 -4.29 26.58 0.51
CA LEU A 175 -5.70 26.89 0.36
C LEU A 175 -6.13 27.87 1.46
N GLY A 176 -6.00 29.17 1.22
CA GLY A 176 -6.40 30.24 2.15
C GLY A 176 -7.89 30.23 2.52
N PRO A 177 -8.28 30.81 3.67
CA PRO A 177 -9.66 30.84 4.16
C PRO A 177 -10.63 31.66 3.28
N GLU A 178 -10.10 32.57 2.44
CA GLU A 178 -10.86 33.42 1.52
C GLU A 178 -11.50 32.63 0.35
N ILE A 179 -11.02 31.40 0.09
CA ILE A 179 -11.29 30.65 -1.15
C ILE A 179 -12.05 29.35 -0.89
N ARG A 180 -12.39 29.00 0.36
CA ARG A 180 -13.05 27.72 0.69
C ARG A 180 -14.51 27.91 1.08
N ARG A 181 -15.43 27.27 0.35
CA ARG A 181 -16.84 27.14 0.73
C ARG A 181 -17.09 25.77 1.36
N LEU A 182 -17.54 25.75 2.61
CA LEU A 182 -17.92 24.54 3.34
C LEU A 182 -19.44 24.39 3.35
N GLU A 183 -19.95 23.33 2.75
CA GLU A 183 -21.38 23.01 2.71
C GLU A 183 -21.59 21.53 3.05
N GLY A 184 -21.89 21.25 4.32
CA GLY A 184 -21.97 19.88 4.81
C GLY A 184 -20.61 19.18 4.72
N GLN A 185 -20.56 18.04 4.02
CA GLN A 185 -19.36 17.24 3.78
C GLN A 185 -18.71 17.54 2.41
N ARG A 186 -18.75 18.81 2.00
CA ARG A 186 -18.19 19.30 0.75
C ARG A 186 -17.34 20.55 0.97
N ILE A 187 -16.20 20.60 0.29
CA ILE A 187 -15.30 21.76 0.24
C ILE A 187 -15.10 22.16 -1.22
N THR A 188 -15.38 23.40 -1.56
CA THR A 188 -15.15 23.93 -2.91
C THR A 188 -14.22 25.14 -2.85
N TYR A 189 -13.26 25.22 -3.78
CA TYR A 189 -12.30 26.31 -3.87
C TYR A 189 -11.76 26.52 -5.29
N GLN A 190 -11.24 27.72 -5.58
CA GLN A 190 -10.55 28.01 -6.83
C GLN A 190 -9.11 27.50 -6.78
N TRP A 191 -8.67 26.84 -7.85
CA TRP A 191 -7.31 26.33 -7.99
C TRP A 191 -6.35 27.49 -8.32
N PRO A 192 -5.25 27.65 -7.57
CA PRO A 192 -4.37 28.81 -7.72
C PRO A 192 -3.37 28.63 -8.88
N GLU A 193 -3.85 28.31 -10.08
CA GLU A 193 -3.02 28.18 -11.27
C GLU A 193 -3.05 29.47 -12.11
N PRO A 194 -1.90 30.15 -12.29
CA PRO A 194 -1.84 31.39 -13.06
C PRO A 194 -2.37 31.21 -14.49
N GLY A 195 -3.40 31.98 -14.86
CA GLY A 195 -3.99 31.93 -16.20
C GLY A 195 -4.95 30.76 -16.44
N MET A 196 -5.25 29.95 -15.43
CA MET A 196 -6.29 28.92 -15.46
C MET A 196 -7.19 29.04 -14.21
N GLU A 197 -8.24 29.85 -14.32
CA GLU A 197 -9.29 29.88 -13.29
C GLU A 197 -10.10 28.57 -13.36
N SER A 198 -9.83 27.66 -12.45
CA SER A 198 -10.53 26.37 -12.33
C SER A 198 -11.03 26.15 -10.92
N GLU A 199 -12.07 25.32 -10.78
CA GLU A 199 -12.71 25.04 -9.51
C GLU A 199 -12.48 23.59 -9.07
N VAL A 200 -12.09 23.40 -7.81
CA VAL A 200 -11.91 22.08 -7.21
C VAL A 200 -12.97 21.87 -6.13
N THR A 201 -13.60 20.71 -6.14
CA THR A 201 -14.57 20.28 -5.14
C THR A 201 -14.16 18.94 -4.56
N TRP A 202 -13.96 18.92 -3.24
CA TRP A 202 -13.84 17.70 -2.45
C TRP A 202 -15.19 17.37 -1.82
N SER A 203 -15.58 16.11 -1.89
CA SER A 203 -16.79 15.62 -1.23
C SER A 203 -16.52 14.29 -0.56
N LEU A 204 -17.12 14.13 0.61
CA LEU A 204 -17.07 12.90 1.39
C LEU A 204 -18.46 12.26 1.34
N VAL A 205 -18.51 11.03 0.86
CA VAL A 205 -19.72 10.24 0.72
C VAL A 205 -19.63 9.07 1.69
N CYS A 206 -20.55 9.02 2.64
CA CYS A 206 -20.68 7.87 3.52
C CYS A 206 -21.22 6.69 2.68
N THR A 207 -20.40 5.66 2.50
CA THR A 207 -20.81 4.44 1.80
C THR A 207 -21.19 3.33 2.79
N ASP A 208 -20.54 3.31 3.95
CA ASP A 208 -20.77 2.40 5.08
C ASP A 208 -20.36 3.10 6.41
N GLU A 209 -20.73 2.57 7.56
CA GLU A 209 -20.35 3.10 8.89
C GLU A 209 -18.83 3.15 9.09
N ASN A 210 -18.08 2.26 8.43
CA ASN A 210 -16.62 2.13 8.58
C ASN A 210 -15.83 2.34 7.29
N ILE A 211 -16.51 2.68 6.20
CA ILE A 211 -15.87 2.97 4.91
C ILE A 211 -16.54 4.23 4.35
N SER A 212 -15.73 5.21 3.96
CA SER A 212 -16.22 6.41 3.28
C SER A 212 -15.47 6.60 1.97
N GLU A 213 -16.18 7.08 0.96
CA GLU A 213 -15.58 7.48 -0.32
C GLU A 213 -15.27 8.97 -0.29
N VAL A 214 -14.02 9.33 -0.58
CA VAL A 214 -13.63 10.72 -0.85
C VAL A 214 -13.53 10.88 -2.36
N VAL A 215 -14.22 11.89 -2.88
CA VAL A 215 -14.22 12.25 -4.30
C VAL A 215 -13.67 13.66 -4.44
N VAL A 216 -12.69 13.83 -5.32
CA VAL A 216 -12.21 15.13 -5.78
C VAL A 216 -12.62 15.32 -7.23
N GLN A 217 -13.24 16.47 -7.51
CA GLN A 217 -13.62 16.91 -8.84
C GLN A 217 -12.90 18.22 -9.14
N HIS A 218 -12.23 18.32 -10.28
CA HIS A 218 -11.58 19.52 -10.77
C HIS A 218 -12.21 19.93 -12.11
N ALA A 219 -12.94 21.04 -12.10
CA ALA A 219 -13.58 21.62 -13.26
C ALA A 219 -12.65 22.65 -13.91
N LEU A 220 -12.15 22.32 -15.10
CA LEU A 220 -11.22 23.11 -15.89
C LEU A 220 -11.99 24.03 -16.86
N PRO A 221 -11.52 25.27 -17.09
CA PRO A 221 -12.15 26.18 -18.05
C PRO A 221 -11.94 25.72 -19.50
N LYS A 222 -10.92 24.87 -19.76
CA LYS A 222 -10.58 24.29 -21.06
C LYS A 222 -9.89 22.93 -20.84
N PRO A 223 -9.88 22.02 -21.84
CA PRO A 223 -9.08 20.80 -21.75
C PRO A 223 -7.61 21.13 -21.46
N SER A 224 -6.98 20.33 -20.61
CA SER A 224 -5.56 20.45 -20.25
C SER A 224 -4.83 19.14 -20.58
N GLY A 225 -3.61 19.26 -21.10
CA GLY A 225 -2.69 18.14 -21.29
C GLY A 225 -2.00 17.71 -19.99
N PHE A 226 -2.13 18.50 -18.92
CA PHE A 226 -1.55 18.18 -17.63
C PHE A 226 -2.28 16.99 -16.98
N PRO A 227 -1.56 16.00 -16.41
CA PRO A 227 -2.15 14.78 -15.88
C PRO A 227 -2.75 14.96 -14.48
N TYR A 228 -3.74 15.86 -14.32
CA TYR A 228 -4.33 16.17 -13.00
C TYR A 228 -4.88 14.95 -12.28
N ARG A 229 -5.38 13.93 -13.00
CA ARG A 229 -5.82 12.67 -12.39
C ARG A 229 -4.75 12.01 -11.52
N VAL A 230 -3.50 12.00 -11.98
CA VAL A 230 -2.38 11.41 -11.23
C VAL A 230 -2.11 12.23 -9.97
N GLY A 231 -2.04 13.57 -10.10
CA GLY A 231 -1.83 14.46 -8.96
C GLY A 231 -2.95 14.39 -7.92
N TRP A 232 -4.21 14.36 -8.36
CA TRP A 232 -5.34 14.19 -7.45
C TRP A 232 -5.36 12.83 -6.77
N LYS A 233 -4.96 11.76 -7.46
CA LYS A 233 -4.82 10.46 -6.82
C LYS A 233 -3.73 10.47 -5.77
N ASP A 234 -2.58 11.08 -6.04
CA ASP A 234 -1.48 11.20 -5.08
C ASP A 234 -1.96 11.82 -3.76
N TYR A 235 -2.71 12.92 -3.85
CA TYR A 235 -3.33 13.59 -2.71
C TYR A 235 -4.38 12.73 -2.00
N LEU A 236 -5.26 12.04 -2.73
CA LEU A 236 -6.25 11.12 -2.14
C LEU A 236 -5.62 9.95 -1.39
N VAL A 237 -4.52 9.42 -1.91
CA VAL A 237 -3.77 8.34 -1.27
C VAL A 237 -3.15 8.85 0.01
N GLU A 238 -2.50 10.02 0.01
CA GLU A 238 -1.95 10.57 1.25
C GLU A 238 -3.04 10.85 2.30
N LEU A 239 -4.20 11.37 1.89
CA LEU A 239 -5.33 11.55 2.79
C LEU A 239 -5.76 10.22 3.45
N SER A 240 -5.71 9.09 2.73
CA SER A 240 -6.02 7.77 3.32
C SER A 240 -5.01 7.32 4.38
N TYR A 241 -3.76 7.80 4.32
CA TYR A 241 -2.79 7.57 5.38
C TYR A 241 -3.09 8.36 6.64
N GLN A 242 -3.59 9.59 6.49
CA GLN A 242 -3.88 10.48 7.60
C GLN A 242 -5.19 10.12 8.31
N GLY A 243 -6.25 9.85 7.54
CA GLY A 243 -7.61 9.66 8.06
C GLY A 243 -8.12 8.20 8.03
N GLY A 244 -7.37 7.26 7.45
CA GLY A 244 -7.77 5.86 7.36
C GLY A 244 -7.33 5.03 8.56
N ARG A 245 -8.14 4.04 8.95
CA ARG A 245 -7.74 3.04 9.94
C ARG A 245 -6.68 2.12 9.34
N PRO A 246 -5.50 2.01 9.97
CA PRO A 246 -4.43 1.20 9.42
C PRO A 246 -4.81 -0.28 9.42
N ARG A 247 -4.25 -0.98 8.45
CA ARG A 247 -4.24 -2.42 8.31
C ARG A 247 -2.84 -2.80 7.85
N ILE A 248 -2.37 -3.96 8.30
CA ILE A 248 -1.15 -4.56 7.77
C ILE A 248 -1.58 -5.78 7.01
N ALA A 249 -1.13 -5.94 5.76
CA ALA A 249 -1.40 -7.14 4.99
C ALA A 249 -0.10 -7.69 4.42
N GLN A 250 -0.08 -9.00 4.27
CA GLN A 250 0.93 -9.77 3.57
C GLN A 250 0.23 -10.61 2.51
N THR A 251 0.85 -10.73 1.35
CA THR A 251 0.27 -11.45 0.23
C THR A 251 1.32 -12.32 -0.43
N ILE A 252 0.97 -13.57 -0.72
CA ILE A 252 1.82 -14.47 -1.49
C ILE A 252 0.98 -15.23 -2.52
N HIS A 253 1.56 -15.51 -3.67
CA HIS A 253 0.99 -16.44 -4.64
C HIS A 253 1.50 -17.85 -4.35
N VAL A 254 0.60 -18.84 -4.40
CA VAL A 254 0.93 -20.25 -4.20
C VAL A 254 0.38 -21.07 -5.37
N ASP A 255 1.22 -21.94 -5.92
CA ASP A 255 0.92 -22.77 -7.10
C ASP A 255 0.06 -24.00 -6.71
N ALA A 256 -1.08 -23.71 -6.08
CA ALA A 256 -2.06 -24.68 -5.62
C ALA A 256 -3.45 -24.02 -5.57
N PRO A 257 -4.53 -24.74 -5.92
CA PRO A 257 -5.90 -24.23 -5.81
C PRO A 257 -6.32 -24.07 -4.34
N PRO A 258 -7.32 -23.22 -4.02
CA PRO A 258 -7.69 -22.91 -2.64
C PRO A 258 -8.04 -24.14 -1.80
N GLU A 259 -8.60 -25.18 -2.42
CA GLU A 259 -8.95 -26.46 -1.77
C GLU A 259 -7.71 -27.22 -1.27
N ARG A 260 -6.55 -27.02 -1.90
CA ARG A 260 -5.28 -27.60 -1.45
C ARG A 260 -4.60 -26.72 -0.40
N VAL A 261 -4.79 -25.40 -0.45
CA VAL A 261 -4.24 -24.46 0.53
C VAL A 261 -5.02 -24.52 1.85
N TRP A 262 -6.35 -24.66 1.79
CA TRP A 262 -7.23 -24.59 2.95
C TRP A 262 -6.85 -25.53 4.10
N PRO A 263 -6.50 -26.82 3.88
CA PRO A 263 -6.05 -27.70 4.95
C PRO A 263 -4.82 -27.18 5.73
N TYR A 264 -3.94 -26.40 5.10
CA TYR A 264 -2.79 -25.77 5.76
C TYR A 264 -3.19 -24.60 6.68
N LEU A 265 -4.39 -24.06 6.51
CA LEU A 265 -4.96 -23.01 7.35
C LEU A 265 -5.95 -23.56 8.38
N SER A 266 -6.61 -24.67 8.05
CA SER A 266 -7.81 -25.14 8.75
C SER A 266 -7.59 -26.43 9.54
N THR A 267 -6.35 -26.88 9.68
CA THR A 267 -5.97 -28.05 10.49
C THR A 267 -4.77 -27.70 11.35
N ARG A 268 -4.62 -28.39 12.48
CA ARG A 268 -3.50 -28.15 13.39
C ARG A 268 -2.18 -28.46 12.71
N GLU A 269 -2.08 -29.65 12.12
CA GLU A 269 -0.89 -30.15 11.44
C GLU A 269 -0.51 -29.24 10.26
N GLY A 270 -1.52 -28.73 9.56
CA GLY A 270 -1.35 -27.76 8.48
C GLY A 270 -0.80 -26.42 8.97
N MET A 271 -1.38 -25.86 10.04
CA MET A 271 -0.90 -24.59 10.60
C MET A 271 0.52 -24.71 11.15
N GLU A 272 0.84 -25.80 11.86
CA GLU A 272 2.18 -26.07 12.40
C GLU A 272 3.28 -26.11 11.33
N SER A 273 2.94 -26.34 10.05
CA SER A 273 3.92 -26.40 8.97
C SER A 273 4.50 -25.04 8.56
N TRP A 274 3.82 -23.94 8.89
CA TRP A 274 4.22 -22.59 8.46
C TRP A 274 4.11 -21.54 9.57
N TRP A 275 3.16 -21.74 10.48
CA TRP A 275 2.98 -20.95 11.68
C TRP A 275 3.50 -21.75 12.87
N SER A 276 4.72 -21.46 13.30
CA SER A 276 5.36 -22.20 14.39
C SER A 276 4.62 -22.01 15.71
N SER A 277 4.81 -22.96 16.64
CA SER A 277 4.40 -22.84 18.05
C SER A 277 2.90 -22.95 18.34
N ILE A 278 2.09 -23.46 17.41
CA ILE A 278 0.69 -23.81 17.68
C ILE A 278 0.64 -24.92 18.76
N THR A 279 -0.06 -24.65 19.86
CA THR A 279 -0.21 -25.59 20.98
C THR A 279 -1.58 -26.25 20.98
N GLU A 280 -2.62 -25.54 20.57
CA GLU A 280 -3.97 -26.08 20.40
C GLU A 280 -4.65 -25.41 19.20
N PHE A 281 -5.47 -26.17 18.48
CA PHE A 281 -6.32 -25.65 17.43
C PHE A 281 -7.65 -26.39 17.41
N ARG A 282 -8.75 -25.63 17.48
CA ARG A 282 -10.12 -26.13 17.33
C ARG A 282 -10.72 -25.48 16.09
N PRO A 283 -10.93 -26.25 15.00
CA PRO A 283 -11.43 -25.69 13.74
C PRO A 283 -12.91 -25.29 13.83
N GLY A 284 -13.32 -24.39 12.93
CA GLY A 284 -14.71 -23.97 12.76
C GLY A 284 -15.04 -22.64 13.41
N LEU A 285 -16.21 -22.09 13.05
CA LEU A 285 -16.74 -20.87 13.67
C LEU A 285 -16.94 -21.06 15.17
N GLY A 286 -16.41 -20.15 15.98
CA GLY A 286 -16.39 -20.26 17.45
C GLY A 286 -15.33 -21.22 18.00
N GLY A 287 -14.49 -21.80 17.13
CA GLY A 287 -13.26 -22.47 17.51
C GLY A 287 -12.17 -21.47 17.92
N TYR A 288 -10.94 -21.95 18.12
CA TYR A 288 -9.82 -21.09 18.46
C TYR A 288 -8.48 -21.68 18.03
N VAL A 289 -7.48 -20.81 17.97
CA VAL A 289 -6.06 -21.15 17.89
C VAL A 289 -5.37 -20.69 19.16
N GLN A 290 -4.44 -21.49 19.67
CA GLN A 290 -3.57 -21.10 20.78
C GLN A 290 -2.13 -21.40 20.37
N MET A 291 -1.23 -20.47 20.70
CA MET A 291 0.20 -20.66 20.50
C MET A 291 1.01 -20.20 21.71
N GLN A 292 2.25 -20.65 21.77
CA GLN A 292 3.20 -20.24 22.79
C GLN A 292 4.48 -19.72 22.15
N GLU A 293 4.68 -18.41 22.18
CA GLU A 293 5.86 -17.76 21.61
C GLU A 293 6.57 -16.92 22.67
N HIS A 294 7.91 -16.96 22.69
CA HIS A 294 8.74 -16.20 23.64
C HIS A 294 8.37 -16.34 25.13
N GLY A 295 7.69 -17.43 25.51
CA GLY A 295 7.22 -17.68 26.88
C GLY A 295 5.83 -17.11 27.19
N SER A 296 5.21 -16.40 26.24
CA SER A 296 3.85 -15.86 26.31
C SER A 296 2.85 -16.79 25.61
N ILE A 297 1.62 -16.80 26.12
CA ILE A 297 0.50 -17.50 25.47
C ILE A 297 -0.28 -16.48 24.66
N GLU A 298 -0.50 -16.83 23.40
CA GLU A 298 -1.31 -16.04 22.48
C GLU A 298 -2.48 -16.90 22.00
N SER A 299 -3.62 -16.27 21.76
CA SER A 299 -4.82 -16.99 21.35
C SER A 299 -5.67 -16.17 20.41
N GLY A 300 -6.34 -16.87 19.49
CA GLY A 300 -7.24 -16.28 18.51
C GLY A 300 -8.59 -16.98 18.52
N ASP A 301 -9.66 -16.27 18.88
CA ASP A 301 -11.03 -16.79 18.77
C ASP A 301 -11.48 -16.72 17.31
N ILE A 302 -11.88 -17.84 16.70
CA ILE A 302 -12.32 -17.88 15.31
C ILE A 302 -13.72 -17.26 15.19
N VAL A 303 -13.78 -16.10 14.53
CA VAL A 303 -15.01 -15.32 14.34
C VAL A 303 -15.59 -15.41 12.94
N GLU A 304 -14.81 -15.90 11.98
CA GLU A 304 -15.28 -16.18 10.62
C GLU A 304 -14.65 -17.46 10.09
N TRP A 305 -15.46 -18.29 9.43
CA TRP A 305 -15.03 -19.58 8.89
C TRP A 305 -15.80 -19.90 7.61
N GLU A 306 -15.16 -19.67 6.47
CA GLU A 306 -15.69 -19.93 5.14
C GLU A 306 -14.70 -20.82 4.38
N PRO A 307 -14.95 -22.15 4.32
CA PRO A 307 -14.04 -23.10 3.70
C PRO A 307 -13.55 -22.68 2.32
N ASN A 308 -12.25 -22.87 2.08
CA ASN A 308 -11.54 -22.56 0.84
C ASN A 308 -11.54 -21.07 0.43
N ARG A 309 -11.98 -20.16 1.32
CA ARG A 309 -12.11 -18.75 0.97
C ARG A 309 -11.64 -17.79 2.06
N ARG A 310 -12.02 -18.01 3.31
CA ARG A 310 -11.79 -17.01 4.36
C ARG A 310 -11.80 -17.61 5.77
N MET A 311 -10.85 -17.19 6.58
CA MET A 311 -10.82 -17.45 8.01
C MET A 311 -10.43 -16.16 8.74
N ALA A 312 -11.10 -15.83 9.84
CA ALA A 312 -10.69 -14.70 10.68
C ALA A 312 -10.78 -15.05 12.16
N PHE A 313 -9.86 -14.50 12.94
CA PHE A 313 -9.82 -14.67 14.38
C PHE A 313 -9.51 -13.35 15.11
N LEU A 314 -10.04 -13.22 16.32
CA LEU A 314 -9.74 -12.12 17.23
C LEU A 314 -8.53 -12.51 18.08
N TRP A 315 -7.37 -11.92 17.74
CA TRP A 315 -6.08 -12.20 18.35
C TRP A 315 -5.89 -11.44 19.67
N ARG A 316 -5.44 -12.16 20.69
CA ARG A 316 -5.14 -11.66 22.03
C ARG A 316 -3.78 -12.19 22.48
N GLU A 317 -2.93 -11.27 22.92
CA GLU A 317 -1.64 -11.57 23.56
C GLU A 317 -1.78 -11.40 25.07
N ALA A 318 -1.47 -12.44 25.85
CA ALA A 318 -1.76 -12.46 27.29
C ALA A 318 -0.89 -11.49 28.12
N ASP A 319 0.29 -11.13 27.63
CA ASP A 319 1.25 -10.21 28.24
C ASP A 319 1.01 -8.73 27.86
N HIS A 320 0.40 -8.49 26.70
CA HIS A 320 -0.04 -7.18 26.28
C HIS A 320 -1.47 -6.89 26.73
N SER A 321 -1.63 -6.41 27.97
CA SER A 321 -2.95 -6.09 28.57
C SER A 321 -3.85 -5.21 27.70
N LEU A 322 -3.26 -4.32 26.89
CA LEU A 322 -4.01 -3.51 25.92
C LEU A 322 -4.69 -4.33 24.81
N MET A 323 -4.07 -5.42 24.35
CA MET A 323 -4.62 -6.30 23.32
C MET A 323 -5.61 -7.32 23.87
N VAL A 324 -5.55 -7.60 25.17
CA VAL A 324 -6.60 -8.36 25.85
C VAL A 324 -7.93 -7.63 25.77
N ASP A 325 -7.94 -6.31 26.00
CA ASP A 325 -9.17 -5.50 25.96
C ASP A 325 -9.51 -4.98 24.54
N ALA A 326 -8.52 -4.87 23.65
CA ALA A 326 -8.69 -4.44 22.27
C ALA A 326 -8.01 -5.43 21.29
N PRO A 327 -8.58 -6.62 21.06
CA PRO A 327 -7.98 -7.62 20.17
C PRO A 327 -7.85 -7.09 18.75
N LEU A 328 -6.79 -7.52 18.08
CA LEU A 328 -6.65 -7.37 16.64
C LEU A 328 -7.51 -8.41 15.93
N LYS A 329 -8.06 -8.07 14.77
CA LYS A 329 -8.71 -9.04 13.90
C LYS A 329 -7.72 -9.44 12.81
N ILE A 330 -7.30 -10.69 12.84
CA ILE A 330 -6.44 -11.28 11.81
C ILE A 330 -7.34 -12.04 10.85
N THR A 331 -7.19 -11.79 9.56
CA THR A 331 -7.98 -12.42 8.49
C THR A 331 -7.06 -13.00 7.44
N ILE A 332 -7.34 -14.24 7.05
CA ILE A 332 -6.70 -14.91 5.92
C ILE A 332 -7.74 -15.11 4.82
N LEU A 333 -7.44 -14.64 3.62
CA LEU A 333 -8.25 -14.79 2.42
C LEU A 333 -7.52 -15.66 1.40
N LEU A 334 -8.29 -16.53 0.75
CA LEU A 334 -7.86 -17.30 -0.41
C LEU A 334 -8.60 -16.77 -1.63
N VAL A 335 -7.87 -16.14 -2.55
CA VAL A 335 -8.41 -15.64 -3.81
C VAL A 335 -7.90 -16.56 -4.93
N PRO A 336 -8.78 -17.30 -5.62
CA PRO A 336 -8.38 -18.07 -6.80
C PRO A 336 -7.78 -17.13 -7.86
N GLU A 337 -6.66 -17.52 -8.46
CA GLU A 337 -6.01 -16.83 -9.58
C GLU A 337 -5.63 -17.84 -10.67
N ASP A 338 -5.34 -17.35 -11.88
CA ASP A 338 -4.85 -18.22 -12.95
C ASP A 338 -3.53 -18.89 -12.52
N GLY A 339 -3.55 -20.22 -12.43
CA GLY A 339 -2.39 -21.01 -12.01
C GLY A 339 -2.21 -21.18 -10.50
N GLY A 340 -3.14 -20.73 -9.64
CA GLY A 340 -2.98 -20.98 -8.20
C GLY A 340 -3.93 -20.21 -7.29
N THR A 341 -3.42 -19.83 -6.13
CA THR A 341 -4.15 -19.07 -5.11
C THR A 341 -3.31 -17.92 -4.61
N ARG A 342 -3.89 -16.72 -4.58
CA ARG A 342 -3.35 -15.62 -3.81
C ARG A 342 -3.85 -15.70 -2.38
N VAL A 343 -2.91 -15.92 -1.46
CA VAL A 343 -3.15 -15.92 -0.02
C VAL A 343 -2.90 -14.52 0.48
N ILE A 344 -3.90 -13.91 1.11
CA ILE A 344 -3.81 -12.57 1.71
C ILE A 344 -4.06 -12.73 3.20
N LEU A 345 -3.04 -12.47 4.03
CA LEU A 345 -3.17 -12.38 5.48
C LEU A 345 -3.18 -10.91 5.86
N TYR A 346 -4.07 -10.48 6.74
CA TYR A 346 -4.05 -9.11 7.22
C TYR A 346 -4.62 -8.91 8.62
N ASP A 347 -4.11 -7.88 9.27
CA ASP A 347 -4.42 -7.50 10.64
C ASP A 347 -5.12 -6.14 10.67
N GLU A 348 -6.18 -6.03 11.47
CA GLU A 348 -7.00 -4.82 11.61
C GLU A 348 -7.30 -4.54 13.09
N GLY A 349 -7.59 -3.28 13.42
CA GLY A 349 -7.95 -2.87 14.79
C GLY A 349 -6.90 -2.01 15.49
N PHE A 350 -5.81 -1.69 14.79
CA PHE A 350 -4.70 -0.87 15.30
C PHE A 350 -5.11 0.54 15.71
N GLU A 351 -6.23 1.07 15.21
CA GLU A 351 -6.75 2.38 15.61
C GLU A 351 -7.15 2.46 17.10
N ARG A 352 -7.33 1.31 17.75
CA ARG A 352 -7.61 1.20 19.19
C ARG A 352 -6.36 1.04 20.04
N LEU A 353 -5.19 0.94 19.42
CA LEU A 353 -3.92 0.63 20.08
C LEU A 353 -2.93 1.79 19.95
N PRO A 354 -1.93 1.88 20.86
CA PRO A 354 -0.81 2.80 20.68
C PRO A 354 -0.08 2.53 19.36
N GLU A 355 0.37 3.59 18.70
CA GLU A 355 1.08 3.49 17.42
C GLU A 355 2.30 2.55 17.48
N SER A 356 2.97 2.46 18.63
CA SER A 356 4.10 1.54 18.84
C SER A 356 3.75 0.07 18.59
N ILE A 357 2.49 -0.35 18.84
CA ILE A 357 2.05 -1.72 18.56
C ILE A 357 1.91 -1.96 17.05
N LEU A 358 1.27 -1.03 16.33
CA LEU A 358 1.22 -1.05 14.86
C LEU A 358 2.65 -1.14 14.28
N ARG A 359 3.59 -0.34 14.80
CA ARG A 359 4.99 -0.37 14.37
C ARG A 359 5.68 -1.70 14.68
N GLY A 360 5.40 -2.30 15.84
CA GLY A 360 5.92 -3.61 16.22
C GLY A 360 5.46 -4.70 15.23
N TYR A 361 4.17 -4.72 14.91
CA TYR A 361 3.60 -5.64 13.93
C TYR A 361 4.13 -5.40 12.51
N GLN A 362 4.30 -4.14 12.09
CA GLN A 362 4.93 -3.82 10.80
C GLN A 362 6.35 -4.39 10.72
N LEU A 363 7.11 -4.31 11.81
CA LEU A 363 8.47 -4.86 11.88
C LEU A 363 8.46 -6.40 11.95
N GLY A 364 7.53 -7.00 12.70
CA GLY A 364 7.37 -8.45 12.82
C GLY A 364 7.04 -9.10 11.48
N TRP A 365 6.02 -8.61 10.77
CA TRP A 365 5.70 -9.08 9.41
C TRP A 365 6.79 -8.76 8.40
N ALA A 366 7.53 -7.67 8.60
CA ALA A 366 8.65 -7.33 7.76
C ALA A 366 9.80 -8.37 7.82
N ILE A 367 10.07 -8.91 8.99
CA ILE A 367 11.11 -9.92 9.17
C ILE A 367 10.57 -11.35 9.09
N GLY A 368 9.25 -11.50 9.12
CA GLY A 368 8.53 -12.76 9.09
C GLY A 368 8.64 -13.48 7.74
N GLU A 369 8.81 -14.80 7.81
CA GLU A 369 8.85 -15.69 6.64
C GLU A 369 7.64 -16.65 6.61
N GLU A 370 6.61 -16.41 7.43
CA GLU A 370 5.52 -17.35 7.69
C GLU A 370 4.77 -17.71 6.40
N LEU A 371 4.36 -16.71 5.62
CA LEU A 371 3.70 -16.96 4.33
C LEU A 371 4.64 -17.59 3.30
N GLU A 372 5.94 -17.30 3.35
CA GLU A 372 6.92 -18.00 2.51
C GLU A 372 7.06 -19.48 2.91
N ARG A 373 7.02 -19.78 4.21
CA ARG A 373 6.99 -21.15 4.73
C ARG A 373 5.71 -21.87 4.30
N LEU A 374 4.57 -21.18 4.28
CA LEU A 374 3.33 -21.74 3.73
C LEU A 374 3.50 -22.14 2.26
N ALA A 375 4.05 -21.24 1.44
CA ALA A 375 4.31 -21.55 0.03
C ALA A 375 5.30 -22.72 -0.13
N LYS A 376 6.35 -22.77 0.69
CA LYS A 376 7.32 -23.89 0.71
C LYS A 376 6.70 -25.21 1.17
N ALA A 377 5.75 -25.18 2.11
CA ALA A 377 5.06 -26.38 2.60
C ALA A 377 4.05 -26.97 1.61
N LEU A 378 3.65 -26.17 0.61
CA LEU A 378 2.74 -26.54 -0.48
C LEU A 378 3.45 -27.00 -1.77
N ALA A 379 4.74 -26.68 -1.90
CA ALA A 379 5.63 -27.11 -2.98
C ALA A 379 6.09 -28.57 -2.79
#